data_AF-A0A840X1Q7-F1
#
_entry.id   AF-A0A840X1Q7-F1
#
_cell.length_a   1.000
_cell.length_b   1.000
_cell.length_c   1.000
_cell.angle_alpha   90.00
_cell.angle_beta   90.00
_cell.angle_gamma   90.00
#
_symmetry.space_group_name_H-M   'P 1'
#
loop_
_entity.id
_entity.type
_entity.pdbx_description
1 polymer ?
#
loop_
_entity_poly.entity_id
_entity_poly.type
_entity_poly.pdbx_seq_one_letter_code
_entity_poly.pdbx_strand_id
1 'polypeptide(L)'
;MPTQFADPKLRAIQNLLARDKVRLRNMQTGELLHMSGRGTTTDVNWAWIGFLHQAETLRIRANLSGSDWPFVAVHRDLLEWKVKLAHV
;
A
#
# COMPACT_ATOMS: atom_id res chain seq x y z
N MET A 1 22.30 18.02 10.88
CA MET A 1 22.16 18.86 9.67
C MET A 1 20.72 18.78 9.22
N PRO A 2 19.99 19.90 9.02
CA PRO A 2 18.62 19.82 8.54
C PRO A 2 18.65 19.61 7.03
N THR A 3 18.20 18.44 6.57
CA THR A 3 18.04 18.15 5.14
C THR A 3 16.87 18.99 4.63
N GLN A 4 17.16 20.23 4.24
CA GLN A 4 16.21 21.11 3.57
C GLN A 4 15.95 20.53 2.18
N PHE A 5 14.85 19.79 2.03
CA PHE A 5 14.41 19.29 0.73
C PHE A 5 14.24 20.49 -0.21
N ALA A 6 15.06 20.54 -1.25
CA ALA A 6 15.42 21.74 -1.99
C ALA A 6 14.30 22.37 -2.84
N ASP A 7 13.09 21.78 -2.89
CA ASP A 7 12.04 22.30 -3.75
C ASP A 7 10.61 21.93 -3.27
N PRO A 8 9.75 22.92 -2.95
CA PRO A 8 8.39 22.68 -2.49
C PRO A 8 7.47 22.09 -3.57
N LYS A 9 7.77 22.26 -4.86
CA LYS A 9 7.00 21.69 -5.97
C LYS A 9 7.29 20.19 -6.11
N LEU A 10 8.54 19.77 -5.95
CA LEU A 10 8.88 18.33 -5.85
C LEU A 10 8.17 17.66 -4.68
N ARG A 11 8.08 18.33 -3.52
CA ARG A 11 7.30 17.83 -2.38
C ARG A 11 5.81 17.70 -2.71
N ALA A 12 5.22 18.70 -3.38
CA ALA A 12 3.83 18.64 -3.79
C ALA A 12 3.56 17.49 -4.76
N ILE A 13 4.42 17.29 -5.76
CA ILE A 13 4.33 16.17 -6.71
C ILE A 13 4.50 14.83 -6.00
N GLN A 14 5.48 14.70 -5.10
CA GLN A 14 5.67 13.49 -4.31
C GLN A 14 4.45 13.18 -3.43
N ASN A 15 3.85 14.20 -2.81
CA ASN A 15 2.63 14.03 -2.01
C ASN A 15 1.43 13.64 -2.88
N LEU A 16 1.31 14.22 -4.08
CA LEU A 16 0.23 13.90 -5.01
C LEU A 16 0.36 12.46 -5.52
N LEU A 17 1.57 12.05 -5.94
CA LEU A 17 1.87 10.68 -6.33
C LEU A 17 1.76 9.68 -5.17
N ALA A 18 2.06 10.11 -3.94
CA ALA A 18 1.88 9.30 -2.75
C ALA A 18 0.41 9.12 -2.39
N ARG A 19 -0.46 10.05 -2.80
CA ARG A 19 -1.92 9.97 -2.62
C ARG A 19 -2.48 8.85 -3.49
N ASP A 20 -2.03 8.73 -4.73
CA ASP A 20 -2.45 7.66 -5.65
C ASP A 20 -1.92 6.26 -5.30
N LYS A 21 -1.18 6.12 -4.20
CA LYS A 21 -0.72 4.80 -3.74
C LYS A 21 -1.83 4.04 -3.03
N VAL A 22 -1.89 2.77 -3.36
CA VAL A 22 -2.82 1.80 -2.79
C VAL A 22 -2.06 0.74 -1.99
N ARG A 23 -2.78 0.15 -1.04
CA ARG A 23 -2.39 -1.07 -0.34
C ARG A 23 -3.30 -2.20 -0.83
N LEU A 24 -2.85 -3.42 -0.70
CA LEU A 24 -3.61 -4.61 -1.10
C LEU A 24 -4.19 -5.27 0.14
N ARG A 25 -5.51 -5.30 0.25
CA ARG A 25 -6.24 -5.83 1.43
C ARG A 25 -7.03 -7.07 1.07
N ASN A 26 -6.88 -8.12 1.85
CA ASN A 26 -7.77 -9.27 1.81
C ASN A 26 -9.11 -8.87 2.47
N MET A 27 -10.21 -8.92 1.72
CA MET A 27 -11.53 -8.51 2.23
C MET A 27 -12.16 -9.56 3.16
N GLN A 28 -11.73 -10.82 3.10
CA GLN A 28 -12.21 -11.89 3.95
C GLN A 28 -11.55 -11.84 5.33
N THR A 29 -10.23 -11.71 5.38
CA THR A 29 -9.47 -11.70 6.65
C THR A 29 -9.22 -10.30 7.20
N GLY A 30 -9.34 -9.29 6.35
CA GLY A 30 -9.03 -7.90 6.69
C GLY A 30 -7.54 -7.57 6.68
N GLU A 31 -6.65 -8.55 6.49
CA GLU A 31 -5.20 -8.39 6.47
C GLU A 31 -4.70 -7.76 5.17
N LEU A 32 -3.46 -7.27 5.19
CA LEU A 32 -2.80 -6.64 4.06
C LEU A 32 -1.78 -7.58 3.43
N LEU A 33 -1.53 -7.45 2.12
CA LEU A 33 -0.41 -8.13 1.48
C LEU A 33 0.90 -7.64 2.11
N HIS A 34 1.79 -8.55 2.50
CA HIS A 34 3.10 -8.17 3.00
C HIS A 34 3.99 -7.60 1.89
N MET A 35 4.90 -6.67 2.22
CA MET A 35 5.75 -5.96 1.26
C MET A 35 6.67 -6.87 0.41
N SER A 36 6.96 -8.07 0.89
CA SER A 36 7.68 -9.11 0.13
C SER A 36 6.87 -9.66 -1.06
N GLY A 37 5.58 -9.34 -1.15
CA GLY A 37 4.65 -9.91 -2.13
C GLY A 37 4.22 -11.34 -1.80
N ARG A 38 4.54 -11.85 -0.60
CA ARG A 38 4.14 -13.18 -0.13
C ARG A 38 3.57 -13.10 1.28
N GLY A 39 2.48 -13.82 1.51
CA GLY A 39 1.79 -13.84 2.80
C GLY A 39 1.06 -12.53 3.12
N THR A 40 0.44 -12.51 4.29
CA THR A 40 -0.33 -11.38 4.80
C THR A 40 0.32 -10.78 6.05
N THR A 41 -0.06 -9.55 6.36
CA THR A 41 0.34 -8.85 7.58
C THR A 41 -0.80 -7.95 8.07
N THR A 42 -0.90 -7.80 9.38
CA THR A 42 -1.78 -6.82 10.03
C THR A 42 -1.08 -5.48 10.26
N ASP A 43 0.25 -5.45 10.21
CA ASP A 43 1.04 -4.24 10.41
C ASP A 43 1.17 -3.45 9.09
N VAL A 44 0.65 -2.23 9.13
CA VAL A 44 0.66 -1.28 8.01
C VAL A 44 2.08 -0.92 7.58
N ASN A 45 3.07 -0.99 8.46
CA ASN A 45 4.46 -0.67 8.13
C ASN A 45 5.10 -1.74 7.24
N TRP A 46 4.65 -2.99 7.39
CA TRP A 46 5.14 -4.14 6.63
C TRP A 46 4.26 -4.47 5.42
N ALA A 47 3.18 -3.72 5.21
CA ALA A 47 2.25 -3.98 4.12
C ALA A 47 2.71 -3.33 2.80
N TRP A 48 2.49 -4.06 1.71
CA TRP A 48 2.79 -3.65 0.35
C TRP A 48 2.09 -2.32 0.02
N ILE A 49 2.81 -1.43 -0.65
CA ILE A 49 2.33 -0.14 -1.12
C ILE A 49 2.86 0.14 -2.52
N GLY A 50 1.97 0.52 -3.43
CA GLY A 50 2.32 0.81 -4.81
C GLY A 50 1.19 1.46 -5.56
N PHE A 51 1.33 1.59 -6.88
CA PHE A 51 0.27 2.14 -7.73
C PHE A 51 -0.73 1.05 -8.17
N LEU A 52 -1.93 1.47 -8.57
CA LEU A 52 -2.98 0.56 -9.07
C LEU A 52 -2.49 -0.34 -10.22
N HIS A 53 -1.74 0.19 -11.18
CA HIS A 53 -1.20 -0.62 -12.28
C HIS A 53 -0.19 -1.68 -11.82
N GLN A 54 0.57 -1.40 -10.75
CA GLN A 54 1.48 -2.39 -10.16
C GLN A 54 0.70 -3.47 -9.41
N ALA A 55 -0.36 -3.10 -8.71
CA ALA A 55 -1.28 -4.04 -8.07
C ALA A 55 -1.93 -4.99 -9.10
N GLU A 56 -2.38 -4.47 -10.24
CA GLU A 56 -2.94 -5.28 -11.32
C GLU A 56 -1.89 -6.24 -11.92
N THR A 57 -0.65 -5.78 -12.06
CA THR A 57 0.45 -6.65 -12.51
C THR A 57 0.67 -7.82 -11.54
N LEU A 58 0.58 -7.60 -10.23
CA LEU A 58 0.69 -8.69 -9.24
C LEU A 58 -0.48 -9.67 -9.33
N ARG A 59 -1.71 -9.17 -9.51
CA ARG A 59 -2.91 -9.98 -9.73
C ARG A 59 -2.75 -10.88 -10.96
N ILE A 60 -2.32 -10.31 -12.08
CA ILE A 60 -2.09 -11.05 -13.32
C ILE A 60 -1.05 -12.16 -13.09
N ARG A 61 0.06 -11.86 -12.40
CA ARG A 61 1.09 -12.86 -12.08
C ARG A 61 0.58 -13.99 -11.18
N ALA A 62 -0.24 -13.66 -10.18
CA ALA A 62 -0.85 -14.66 -9.30
C ALA A 62 -1.80 -15.59 -10.08
N ASN A 63 -2.67 -15.01 -10.91
CA ASN A 63 -3.55 -15.77 -11.80
C ASN A 63 -2.77 -16.68 -12.76
N LEU A 64 -1.70 -16.18 -13.38
CA LEU A 64 -0.83 -16.97 -14.25
C LEU A 64 -0.11 -18.11 -13.51
N SER A 65 0.14 -17.94 -12.21
CA SER A 65 0.74 -18.96 -11.35
C SER A 65 -0.28 -19.92 -10.75
N GLY A 66 -1.57 -19.80 -11.12
CA GLY A 66 -2.67 -20.59 -10.54
C GLY A 66 -2.93 -20.32 -9.06
N SER A 67 -2.41 -19.21 -8.52
CA SER A 67 -2.60 -18.82 -7.13
C SER A 67 -3.86 -17.99 -6.98
N ASP A 68 -4.62 -18.24 -5.91
CA ASP A 68 -5.76 -17.41 -5.57
C ASP A 68 -5.31 -15.97 -5.24
N TRP A 69 -6.11 -14.99 -5.66
CA TRP A 69 -5.83 -13.57 -5.44
C TRP A 69 -7.00 -12.90 -4.69
N PRO A 70 -7.02 -12.99 -3.34
CA PRO A 70 -8.12 -12.46 -2.52
C PRO A 70 -7.98 -10.94 -2.21
N PHE A 71 -7.02 -10.26 -2.85
CA PHE A 71 -6.65 -8.89 -2.50
C PHE A 71 -7.38 -7.85 -3.36
N VAL A 72 -7.88 -6.81 -2.69
CA VAL A 72 -8.48 -5.62 -3.30
C VAL A 72 -7.58 -4.42 -3.03
N ALA A 73 -7.38 -3.57 -4.03
CA ALA A 73 -6.66 -2.32 -3.88
C ALA A 73 -7.48 -1.31 -3.07
N VAL A 74 -6.92 -0.83 -1.97
CA VAL A 74 -7.52 0.17 -1.10
C VAL A 74 -6.60 1.37 -0.96
N HIS A 75 -7.18 2.57 -0.95
CA HIS A 75 -6.41 3.81 -0.83
C HIS A 75 -5.61 3.82 0.48
N ARG A 76 -4.36 4.27 0.44
CA ARG A 76 -3.45 4.29 1.61
C ARG A 76 -4.08 4.94 2.85
N ASP A 77 -4.69 6.11 2.67
CA ASP A 77 -5.29 6.89 3.76
C ASP A 77 -6.43 6.16 4.50
N LEU A 78 -7.12 5.22 3.83
CA LEU A 78 -8.20 4.43 4.43
C LEU A 78 -7.71 3.39 5.45
N LEU A 79 -6.40 3.26 5.67
CA LEU A 79 -5.83 2.35 6.65
C LEU A 79 -4.98 3.08 7.70
N GLU A 80 -4.42 4.24 7.37
CA GLU A 80 -3.57 5.02 8.28
C GLU A 80 -4.38 5.75 9.38
N TRP A 81 -5.68 6.02 9.16
CA TRP A 81 -6.57 6.59 10.19
C TRP A 81 -6.73 5.69 11.42
N LYS A 82 -6.76 4.36 11.26
CA LYS A 82 -6.87 3.43 12.39
C LYS A 82 -5.61 3.37 13.24
N VAL A 83 -4.43 3.54 12.62
CA VAL A 83 -3.15 3.49 13.34
C VAL A 83 -2.93 4.74 14.19
N LYS A 84 -3.40 5.92 13.73
CA LYS A 84 -3.32 7.16 14.50
C LYS A 84 -4.19 7.18 15.77
N LEU A 85 -5.29 6.41 15.82
CA LEU A 85 -6.17 6.34 16.99
C LEU A 85 -5.71 5.32 18.04
N ALA A 86 -4.81 4.39 17.71
CA ALA A 86 -4.30 3.38 18.63
C ALA A 86 -3.11 3.86 19.49
N HIS A 87 -2.69 5.12 19.34
CA HIS A 87 -1.58 5.75 20.07
C HIS A 87 -2.03 6.96 20.92
N VAL A 88 -3.29 7.00 21.35
CA VAL A 88 -3.81 8.00 22.30
C VAL A 88 -4.13 7.33 23.63
#